data_AF-A0A4W5L0N7-F1
#
_entry.id   AF-A0A4W5L0N7-F1
#
_cell.length_a   1.000
_cell.length_b   1.000
_cell.length_c   1.000
_cell.angle_alpha   90.00
_cell.angle_beta   90.00
_cell.angle_gamma   90.00
#
_symmetry.space_group_name_H-M   'P 1'
#
loop_
_entity.id
_entity.type
_entity.pdbx_description
1 polymer ?
#
loop_
_entity_poly.entity_id
_entity_poly.type
_entity_poly.pdbx_seq_one_letter_code
_entity_poly.pdbx_strand_id
1 'polypeptide(L)'
;LTEFKKYKHFVDHHRTALIDRVSQVEPILDRLLERGIITQNAYSEVRANRTNQKKMRELFDGPLKACGPKGKDIFLDILIYLEPILISDLKGK
;
A
#
# COMPACT_ATOMS: atom_id res chain seq x y z
N LEU A 1 13.02 -21.81 -22.31
CA LEU A 1 13.92 -20.85 -21.65
C LEU A 1 13.17 -19.52 -21.60
N THR A 2 12.63 -19.00 -20.52
CA THR A 2 12.86 -19.19 -19.07
C THR A 2 11.55 -18.84 -18.35
N GLU A 3 11.16 -19.66 -17.38
CA GLU A 3 10.11 -19.36 -16.42
C GLU A 3 10.43 -18.05 -15.66
N PHE A 4 9.66 -17.00 -15.89
CA PHE A 4 9.59 -15.86 -14.98
C PHE A 4 8.13 -15.42 -14.83
N LYS A 5 7.27 -16.32 -14.34
CA LYS A 5 6.06 -15.88 -13.62
C LYS A 5 6.54 -15.37 -12.27
N LYS A 6 7.12 -14.17 -12.27
CA LYS A 6 7.58 -13.44 -11.08
C LYS A 6 6.39 -13.41 -10.13
N TYR A 7 6.50 -14.08 -8.98
CA TYR A 7 5.44 -14.07 -7.96
C TYR A 7 5.08 -12.61 -7.68
N LYS A 8 3.85 -12.23 -8.05
CA LYS A 8 3.35 -10.88 -7.87
C LYS A 8 3.34 -10.62 -6.37
N HIS A 9 3.98 -9.55 -5.91
CA HIS A 9 4.00 -9.20 -4.50
C HIS A 9 2.56 -9.10 -3.97
N PHE A 10 2.29 -9.52 -2.74
CA PHE A 10 0.94 -9.54 -2.14
C PHE A 10 0.18 -8.21 -2.34
N VAL A 11 0.85 -7.10 -2.04
CA VAL A 11 0.34 -5.73 -2.24
C VAL A 11 -0.12 -5.47 -3.68
N ASP A 12 0.66 -5.90 -4.67
CA ASP A 12 0.29 -5.73 -6.07
C ASP A 12 -0.84 -6.68 -6.47
N HIS A 13 -0.83 -7.91 -5.93
CA HIS A 13 -1.86 -8.91 -6.17
C HIS A 13 -3.23 -8.41 -5.71
N HIS A 14 -3.32 -7.85 -4.50
CA HIS A 14 -4.57 -7.36 -3.91
C HIS A 14 -4.83 -5.86 -4.11
N ARG A 15 -4.16 -5.20 -5.07
CA ARG A 15 -4.26 -3.74 -5.30
C ARG A 15 -5.71 -3.22 -5.27
N THR A 16 -6.62 -3.82 -6.03
CA THR A 16 -8.03 -3.37 -6.09
C THR A 16 -8.70 -3.46 -4.73
N ALA A 17 -8.56 -4.59 -4.04
CA ALA A 17 -9.18 -4.77 -2.73
C ALA A 17 -8.59 -3.83 -1.67
N LEU A 18 -7.28 -3.57 -1.73
CA LEU A 18 -6.62 -2.61 -0.84
C LEU A 18 -7.07 -1.17 -1.13
N ILE A 19 -7.25 -0.79 -2.40
CA ILE A 19 -7.78 0.53 -2.76
C ILE A 19 -9.21 0.71 -2.24
N ASP A 20 -10.05 -0.30 -2.38
CA ASP A 20 -11.48 -0.17 -2.09
C ASP A 20 -11.79 -0.25 -0.59
N ARG A 21 -10.97 -0.98 0.19
CA ARG A 21 -11.33 -1.41 1.55
C ARG A 21 -10.45 -0.86 2.65
N VAL A 22 -9.26 -0.31 2.36
CA VAL A 22 -8.44 0.32 3.40
C VAL A 22 -9.16 1.55 3.96
N SER A 23 -9.30 1.58 5.28
CA SER A 23 -10.03 2.63 6.00
C SER A 23 -9.06 3.57 6.74
N GLN A 24 -7.95 3.04 7.25
CA GLN A 24 -6.95 3.78 8.03
C GLN A 24 -5.86 4.41 7.15
N VAL A 25 -6.25 5.18 6.13
CA VAL A 25 -5.28 5.75 5.17
C VAL A 25 -4.33 6.76 5.81
N GLU A 26 -4.81 7.68 6.67
CA GLU A 26 -3.94 8.68 7.31
C GLU A 26 -2.87 8.01 8.21
N PRO A 27 -3.21 7.10 9.14
CA PRO A 27 -2.19 6.38 9.92
C PRO A 27 -1.21 5.56 9.07
N ILE A 28 -1.64 5.05 7.92
CA ILE A 28 -0.75 4.37 6.97
C ILE A 28 0.26 5.37 6.39
N LEU A 29 -0.20 6.53 5.93
CA LEU A 29 0.67 7.56 5.36
C LEU A 29 1.68 8.07 6.39
N ASP A 30 1.27 8.29 7.64
CA ASP A 30 2.14 8.74 8.72
C ASP A 30 3.29 7.73 8.94
N ARG A 31 2.97 6.43 9.01
CA ARG A 31 3.97 5.37 9.20
C ARG A 31 4.87 5.16 7.99
N LEU A 32 4.34 5.33 6.78
CA LEU A 32 5.15 5.27 5.57
C LEU A 32 6.14 6.42 5.50
N LEU A 33 5.74 7.62 5.94
CA LEU A 33 6.61 8.78 6.03
C LEU A 33 7.67 8.59 7.12
N GLU A 34 7.27 8.16 8.32
CA GLU A 34 8.17 7.86 9.44
C GLU A 34 9.25 6.83 9.05
N ARG A 35 8.87 5.80 8.27
CA ARG A 35 9.79 4.76 7.78
C ARG A 35 10.57 5.15 6.52
N GLY A 36 10.41 6.38 6.02
CA GLY A 36 11.12 6.88 4.85
C GLY A 36 10.75 6.20 3.53
N ILE A 37 9.58 5.54 3.46
CA ILE A 37 9.07 4.91 2.23
C ILE A 37 8.49 5.95 1.28
N ILE A 38 7.92 7.02 1.83
CA ILE A 38 7.41 8.15 1.06
C ILE A 38 8.06 9.44 1.53
N THR A 39 8.16 10.42 0.64
CA THR A 39 8.65 11.76 0.97
C THR A 39 7.53 12.62 1.56
N GLN A 40 7.88 13.73 2.20
CA GLN A 40 6.90 14.71 2.70
C GLN A 40 6.01 15.28 1.58
N ASN A 41 6.56 15.42 0.36
CA ASN A 41 5.80 15.90 -0.79
C ASN A 41 4.75 14.85 -1.21
N ALA A 42 5.17 13.59 -1.38
CA ALA A 42 4.26 12.50 -1.72
C ALA A 42 3.18 12.27 -0.65
N TYR A 43 3.55 12.41 0.64
CA TYR A 43 2.58 12.39 1.74
C TYR A 43 1.51 13.47 1.54
N SER A 44 1.93 14.72 1.29
CA SER A 44 1.02 15.87 1.16
C SER A 44 0.09 15.73 -0.06
N GLU A 45 0.63 15.29 -1.19
CA GLU A 45 -0.12 15.03 -2.43
C GLU A 45 -1.21 13.97 -2.21
N VAL A 46 -0.81 12.81 -1.70
CA VAL A 46 -1.76 11.72 -1.44
C VAL A 46 -2.82 12.19 -0.44
N ARG A 47 -2.41 12.78 0.69
CA ARG A 47 -3.30 13.25 1.76
C ARG A 47 -4.34 14.28 1.29
N ALA A 48 -4.01 15.11 0.30
CA ALA A 48 -4.90 16.13 -0.24
C ALA A 48 -6.14 15.56 -0.95
N ASN A 49 -6.15 14.27 -1.30
CA ASN A 49 -7.31 13.65 -1.92
C ASN A 49 -8.53 13.59 -0.99
N ARG A 50 -9.72 13.70 -1.57
CA ARG A 50 -10.98 13.74 -0.81
C ARG A 50 -11.40 12.41 -0.19
N THR A 51 -11.11 11.28 -0.85
CA THR A 51 -11.61 9.96 -0.43
C THR A 51 -10.47 8.98 -0.25
N ASN A 52 -10.66 8.01 0.66
CA ASN A 52 -9.67 6.96 0.92
C ASN A 52 -9.31 6.19 -0.36
N GLN A 53 -10.27 5.89 -1.23
CA GLN A 53 -10.03 5.19 -2.48
C GLN A 53 -9.14 6.01 -3.43
N LYS A 54 -9.34 7.33 -3.50
CA LYS A 54 -8.47 8.20 -4.31
C LYS A 54 -7.07 8.28 -3.72
N LYS A 55 -6.95 8.46 -2.39
CA LYS A 55 -5.67 8.44 -1.67
C LYS A 55 -4.90 7.15 -1.95
N MET A 56 -5.54 6.00 -1.74
CA MET A 56 -4.92 4.70 -1.97
C MET A 56 -4.53 4.49 -3.42
N ARG A 57 -5.38 4.90 -4.38
CA ARG A 57 -5.04 4.82 -5.81
C ARG A 57 -3.79 5.61 -6.14
N GLU A 58 -3.69 6.85 -5.65
CA GLU A 58 -2.51 7.70 -5.86
C GLU A 58 -1.26 7.13 -5.17
N LEU A 59 -1.41 6.62 -3.95
CA LEU A 59 -0.34 5.92 -3.22
C LEU A 59 0.20 4.71 -4.02
N PHE A 60 -0.69 3.96 -4.67
CA PHE A 60 -0.34 2.84 -5.55
C PHE A 60 0.33 3.28 -6.85
N ASP A 61 -0.16 4.36 -7.46
CA ASP A 61 0.30 4.80 -8.78
C ASP A 61 1.64 5.56 -8.74
N GLY A 62 1.98 6.15 -7.59
CA GLY A 62 3.26 6.81 -7.35
C GLY A 62 4.13 6.04 -6.35
N PRO A 63 4.05 6.34 -5.04
CA PRO A 63 5.07 5.89 -4.09
C PRO A 63 5.27 4.37 -3.99
N LEU A 64 4.19 3.58 -3.96
CA LEU A 64 4.31 2.12 -3.87
C LEU A 64 4.81 1.48 -5.17
N LYS A 65 4.64 2.14 -6.31
CA LYS A 65 5.24 1.71 -7.58
C LYS A 65 6.76 1.92 -7.56
N ALA A 66 7.23 2.98 -6.91
CA ALA A 66 8.63 3.39 -6.87
C ALA A 66 9.47 2.70 -5.77
N CYS A 67 8.86 2.28 -4.66
CA CYS A 67 9.60 1.82 -3.46
C CYS A 67 10.22 0.41 -3.55
N GLY A 68 9.98 -0.32 -4.64
CA GLY A 68 10.48 -1.68 -4.84
C GLY A 68 9.91 -2.72 -3.85
N PRO A 69 10.37 -3.98 -3.89
CA PRO A 69 9.81 -5.05 -3.04
C PRO A 69 9.90 -4.76 -1.54
N LYS A 70 11.06 -4.31 -1.04
CA LYS A 70 11.25 -4.02 0.39
C LYS A 70 10.29 -2.94 0.92
N GLY A 71 10.01 -1.91 0.11
CA GLY A 71 9.03 -0.90 0.49
C GLY A 71 7.60 -1.46 0.55
N LYS A 72 7.28 -2.44 -0.30
CA LYS A 72 5.99 -3.13 -0.27
C LYS A 72 5.88 -4.11 0.91
N ASP A 73 6.98 -4.73 1.33
CA ASP A 73 7.02 -5.53 2.57
C ASP A 73 6.68 -4.64 3.78
N ILE A 74 7.31 -3.47 3.88
CA ILE A 74 7.05 -2.51 4.96
C ILE A 74 5.59 -2.01 4.94
N PHE A 75 5.05 -1.73 3.75
CA PHE A 75 3.64 -1.37 3.61
C PHE A 75 2.71 -2.52 4.04
N LEU A 76 3.05 -3.77 3.71
CA LEU A 76 2.30 -4.95 4.15
C LEU A 76 2.34 -5.10 5.68
N ASP A 77 3.49 -4.89 6.32
CA ASP A 77 3.61 -4.93 7.78
C ASP A 77 2.72 -3.88 8.45
N ILE A 78 2.67 -2.67 7.89
CA ILE A 78 1.78 -1.60 8.36
C ILE A 78 0.32 -2.03 8.23
N LEU A 79 -0.07 -2.65 7.11
CA LEU A 79 -1.44 -3.16 6.92
C LEU A 79 -1.77 -4.30 7.89
N ILE A 80 -0.82 -5.19 8.18
CA ILE A 80 -1.03 -6.27 9.17
C ILE A 80 -1.33 -5.67 10.54
N TYR A 81 -0.66 -4.57 10.89
CA TYR A 81 -0.86 -3.89 12.17
C TYR A 81 -2.16 -3.08 12.22
N LEU A 82 -2.46 -2.28 11.19
CA LEU A 82 -3.61 -1.36 11.19
C LEU A 82 -4.90 -2.01 10.68
N GLU A 83 -4.82 -2.93 9.73
CA GLU A 83 -5.97 -3.51 9.04
C GLU A 83 -5.93 -5.06 9.13
N PRO A 84 -5.75 -5.66 10.33
CA PRO A 84 -5.51 -7.10 10.47
C PRO A 84 -6.65 -7.96 9.92
N ILE A 85 -7.89 -7.51 10.08
CA ILE A 85 -9.08 -8.22 9.57
C ILE A 85 -9.08 -8.23 8.04
N LEU A 86 -8.78 -7.09 7.40
CA LEU A 86 -8.69 -6.99 5.95
C LEU A 86 -7.58 -7.90 5.43
N ILE A 87 -6.40 -7.88 6.04
CA ILE A 87 -5.28 -8.74 5.61
C ILE A 87 -5.61 -10.22 5.81
N SER A 88 -6.26 -10.60 6.91
CA SER A 88 -6.70 -11.97 7.13
C SER A 88 -7.69 -12.43 6.04
N ASP A 89 -8.67 -11.60 5.69
CA ASP A 89 -9.64 -11.90 4.62
C ASP A 89 -8.96 -12.01 3.24
N LEU A 90 -7.96 -11.17 2.97
CA LEU A 90 -7.21 -11.23 1.70
C LEU A 90 -6.27 -12.44 1.61
N LYS A 91 -5.74 -12.94 2.73
CA LYS A 91 -4.91 -14.17 2.78
C LYS A 91 -5.73 -15.45 2.60
N GLY A 92 -7.01 -15.42 2.95
CA GLY A 92 -7.93 -16.57 2.80
C GLY A 92 -8.56 -16.69 1.41
N LYS A 93 -8.19 -15.84 0.47
CA LYS A 93 -8.66 -15.82 -0.93
C LYS A 93 -7.54 -16.23 -1.87
#